data_AF-A0A7W5VK97-F1
#
_entry.id   AF-A0A7W5VK97-F1
#
_cell.length_a   1.000
_cell.length_b   1.000
_cell.length_c   1.000
_cell.angle_alpha   90.00
_cell.angle_beta   90.00
_cell.angle_gamma   90.00
#
_symmetry.space_group_name_H-M   'P 1'
#
loop_
_entity.id
_entity.type
_entity.pdbx_description
1 polymer ?
#
loop_
_entity_poly.entity_id
_entity_poly.type
_entity_poly.pdbx_seq_one_letter_code
_entity_poly.pdbx_strand_id
1 'polypeptide(L)' 'MSRTVSSHSFKSGERAWATCHTYSNRSPILALYMGPFNVSFCPAIPDEVTDTDLSFARDLARSAAAYLAACERFHAKQA' A
#
# COMPACT_ATOMS: atom_id res chain seq x y z
N MET A 1 -9.55 -5.04 25.59
CA MET A 1 -10.41 -5.35 24.42
C MET A 1 -9.55 -5.99 23.35
N SER A 2 -9.81 -7.24 22.98
CA SER A 2 -9.09 -7.91 21.88
C SER A 2 -9.60 -7.34 20.55
N ARG A 3 -8.72 -6.66 19.80
CA ARG A 3 -9.06 -6.16 18.47
C ARG A 3 -8.98 -7.34 17.50
N THR A 4 -10.12 -7.90 17.13
CA THR A 4 -10.18 -8.92 16.06
C THR A 4 -9.68 -8.29 14.76
N VAL A 5 -8.61 -8.84 14.20
CA VAL A 5 -8.08 -8.43 12.89
C VAL A 5 -8.48 -9.49 11.87
N SER A 6 -9.24 -9.10 10.86
CA SER A 6 -9.50 -9.94 9.70
C SER A 6 -8.33 -9.80 8.72
N SER A 7 -7.64 -10.90 8.44
CA SER A 7 -6.52 -10.94 7.50
C SER A 7 -6.98 -11.45 6.14
N HIS A 8 -6.69 -10.69 5.09
CA HIS A 8 -6.90 -11.09 3.70
C HIS A 8 -5.58 -11.03 2.97
N SER A 9 -5.14 -12.17 2.43
CA SER A 9 -3.87 -12.27 1.70
C SER A 9 -4.14 -12.37 0.20
N PHE A 10 -3.53 -11.45 -0.54
CA PHE A 10 -3.56 -11.44 -1.99
C PHE A 10 -2.18 -11.83 -2.51
N LYS A 11 -2.13 -12.72 -3.52
CA LYS A 11 -0.89 -13.02 -4.22
C LYS A 11 -0.73 -12.04 -5.37
N SER A 12 0.46 -11.48 -5.54
CA SER A 12 0.81 -10.73 -6.75
C SER A 12 0.86 -11.71 -7.93
N GLY A 13 -0.24 -11.79 -8.69
CA GLY A 13 -0.30 -12.56 -9.94
C GLY A 13 0.21 -11.74 -11.12
N GLU A 14 0.08 -12.31 -12.32
CA GLU A 14 0.28 -11.55 -13.56
C GLU A 14 -0.67 -10.33 -13.52
N ARG A 15 -0.11 -9.12 -13.73
CA ARG A 15 -0.82 -7.83 -13.71
C ARG A 15 -1.10 -7.23 -12.33
N ALA A 16 -0.33 -7.58 -11.30
CA ALA A 16 -0.32 -6.79 -10.07
C ALA A 16 0.44 -5.46 -10.27
N TRP A 17 -0.16 -4.34 -9.85
CA TRP A 17 0.47 -3.02 -9.91
C TRP A 17 -0.10 -2.08 -8.84
N ALA A 18 0.64 -1.03 -8.50
CA ALA A 18 0.21 0.01 -7.56
C ALA A 18 0.34 1.39 -8.21
N THR A 19 -0.55 2.31 -7.86
CA THR A 19 -0.55 3.69 -8.35
C THR A 19 -1.07 4.66 -7.32
N CYS A 20 -0.48 5.84 -7.27
CA CYS A 20 -0.96 6.95 -6.44
C CYS A 20 -1.68 7.96 -7.34
N HIS A 21 -2.99 8.08 -7.17
CA HIS A 21 -3.78 9.13 -7.80
C HIS A 21 -3.66 10.41 -6.98
N THR A 22 -3.11 11.44 -7.60
CA THR A 22 -2.98 12.77 -7.02
C THR A 22 -3.97 13.72 -7.69
N TYR A 23 -4.45 14.70 -6.92
CA TYR A 23 -5.43 15.67 -7.36
C TYR A 23 -5.01 17.06 -6.87
N SER A 24 -5.39 18.12 -7.59
CA SER A 24 -5.03 19.49 -7.22
C SER A 24 -5.86 20.03 -6.06
N ASN A 25 -7.05 19.47 -5.80
CA ASN A 25 -8.03 19.99 -4.85
C ASN A 25 -8.63 18.92 -3.94
N ARG A 26 -8.02 17.72 -3.87
CA ARG A 26 -8.53 16.59 -3.07
C ARG A 26 -7.40 15.73 -2.52
N SER A 27 -7.70 14.96 -1.47
CA SER A 27 -6.74 14.02 -0.87
C SER A 27 -6.27 12.95 -1.88
N PRO A 28 -4.99 12.52 -1.83
CA PRO A 28 -4.49 11.47 -2.71
C PRO A 28 -5.10 10.10 -2.37
N ILE A 29 -5.16 9.21 -3.38
CA ILE A 29 -5.61 7.83 -3.22
C ILE A 29 -4.51 6.89 -3.74
N LEU A 30 -4.00 6.00 -2.88
CA LEU A 30 -3.11 4.92 -3.31
C LEU A 30 -3.94 3.67 -3.60
N ALA A 31 -3.90 3.18 -4.83
CA ALA A 31 -4.61 1.98 -5.26
C ALA A 31 -3.63 0.84 -5.56
N LEU A 32 -3.94 -0.37 -5.07
CA LEU A 32 -3.25 -1.62 -5.34
C LEU A 32 -4.19 -2.53 -6.10
N TYR A 33 -3.77 -2.95 -7.29
CA TYR A 33 -4.52 -3.84 -8.16
C TYR A 33 -3.88 -5.23 -8.12
N MET A 34 -4.67 -6.24 -7.75
CA MET A 34 -4.21 -7.62 -7.58
C MET A 34 -5.25 -8.57 -8.17
N GLY A 35 -5.22 -8.73 -9.50
CA GLY A 35 -6.20 -9.53 -10.24
C GLY A 35 -7.62 -8.94 -10.12
N PRO A 36 -8.61 -9.68 -9.58
CA PRO A 36 -9.97 -9.17 -9.40
C PRO A 36 -10.12 -8.24 -8.19
N PHE A 37 -9.07 -8.07 -7.37
CA PHE A 37 -9.12 -7.24 -6.17
C PHE A 37 -8.48 -5.87 -6.39
N ASN A 38 -9.15 -4.83 -5.90
CA ASN A 38 -8.61 -3.49 -5.74
C ASN A 38 -8.66 -3.13 -4.25
N VAL A 39 -7.53 -2.69 -3.70
CA VAL A 39 -7.44 -2.11 -2.36
C VAL A 39 -7.01 -0.66 -2.51
N SER A 40 -7.76 0.26 -1.93
CA SER A 40 -7.46 1.70 -1.96
C SER A 40 -7.23 2.23 -0.55
N PHE A 41 -6.23 3.08 -0.41
CA PHE A 41 -5.92 3.81 0.82
C PHE A 41 -6.15 5.30 0.58
N CYS A 42 -6.90 5.94 1.48
CA CYS A 42 -7.15 7.36 1.51
C CYS A 42 -7.06 7.88 2.95
N PRO A 43 -6.83 9.20 3.15
CA PRO A 43 -6.93 9.80 4.46
C PRO A 43 -8.31 9.57 5.10
N ALA A 44 -8.33 9.54 6.43
CA ALA A 44 -9.56 9.25 7.17
C ALA A 44 -10.63 10.34 7.01
N ILE A 45 -10.20 11.59 6.83
CA ILE A 45 -11.08 12.75 6.64
C ILE A 45 -11.02 13.15 5.15
N PRO A 46 -12.17 13.36 4.48
CA PRO A 46 -12.19 13.81 3.09
C PRO A 46 -11.44 15.13 2.91
N ASP A 47 -10.53 15.17 1.93
CA ASP A 47 -9.80 16.37 1.51
C ASP A 47 -8.92 17.03 2.58
N GLU A 48 -8.62 16.29 3.65
CA GLU A 48 -7.69 16.69 4.71
C GLU A 48 -6.65 15.60 4.94
N VAL A 49 -5.37 15.98 5.00
CA VAL A 49 -4.27 15.07 5.32
C VAL A 49 -3.71 15.46 6.68
N THR A 50 -3.89 14.59 7.66
CA THR A 50 -3.43 14.81 9.04
C THR A 50 -2.02 14.27 9.26
N ASP A 51 -1.40 14.63 10.40
CA ASP A 51 -0.12 14.05 10.82
C ASP A 51 -0.20 12.52 11.01
N THR A 52 -1.37 12.00 11.41
CA THR A 52 -1.62 10.56 11.52
C THR A 52 -1.57 9.89 10.15
N ASP A 53 -2.21 10.49 9.14
CA ASP A 53 -2.17 9.98 7.76
C ASP A 53 -0.74 10.01 7.20
N LEU A 54 0.01 11.09 7.47
CA LEU A 54 1.42 11.19 7.07
C LEU A 54 2.29 10.14 7.78
N SER A 55 2.07 9.89 9.07
CA SER A 55 2.79 8.84 9.80
C SER A 55 2.53 7.47 9.17
N PHE A 56 1.26 7.15 8.91
CA PHE A 56 0.89 5.90 8.25
C PHE A 56 1.50 5.78 6.86
N ALA A 57 1.43 6.83 6.03
CA ALA A 57 1.97 6.82 4.67
C ALA A 57 3.50 6.61 4.67
N ARG A 58 4.22 7.23 5.61
CA ARG A 58 5.67 7.02 5.79
C ARG A 58 6.00 5.58 6.19
N ASP A 59 5.25 5.01 7.11
CA ASP A 59 5.45 3.62 7.55
C ASP A 59 5.14 2.61 6.43
N LEU A 60 4.09 2.89 5.65
CA LEU A 60 3.75 2.11 4.45
C LEU A 60 4.88 2.15 3.42
N ALA A 61 5.38 3.35 3.08
CA ALA A 61 6.48 3.51 2.13
C ALA A 61 7.76 2.80 2.60
N ARG A 62 8.10 2.93 3.89
CA ARG A 62 9.24 2.22 4.49
C ARG A 62 9.10 0.70 4.37
N SER A 63 7.91 0.18 4.68
CA SER A 63 7.64 -1.26 4.64
C SER A 63 7.66 -1.81 3.21
N ALA A 64 7.10 -1.07 2.25
CA ALA A 64 7.14 -1.43 0.83
C ALA A 64 8.59 -1.45 0.29
N ALA A 65 9.42 -0.48 0.66
CA ALA A 65 10.83 -0.45 0.30
C ALA A 65 11.60 -1.65 0.90
N ALA A 66 11.33 -2.00 2.15
CA ALA A 66 11.92 -3.18 2.79
C ALA A 66 11.51 -4.48 2.10
N TYR A 67 10.24 -4.59 1.68
CA TYR A 67 9.73 -5.72 0.89
C TYR A 67 10.45 -5.85 -0.46
N LEU A 68 10.58 -4.74 -1.21
CA LEU A 68 11.33 -4.72 -2.48
C LEU A 68 12.76 -5.25 -2.28
N ALA A 69 13.50 -4.69 -1.31
CA ALA A 69 14.87 -5.11 -1.05
C ALA A 69 14.97 -6.60 -0.67
N ALA A 70 13.95 -7.16 0.01
CA ALA A 70 13.90 -8.59 0.30
C ALA A 70 13.65 -9.44 -0.95
N CYS A 71 12.74 -9.02 -1.82
CA CYS A 71 12.48 -9.66 -3.11
C CYS A 71 13.73 -9.66 -3.99
N GLU A 72 14.43 -8.53 -4.11
CA GLU A 72 15.68 -8.41 -4.89
C GLU A 72 16.77 -9.33 -4.34
N ARG A 73 16.99 -9.34 -3.01
CA ARG A 73 17.95 -10.26 -2.38
C ARG A 73 17.60 -11.72 -2.60
N PHE A 74 16.31 -12.07 -2.60
CA PHE A 74 15.88 -13.44 -2.83
C PHE A 74 16.06 -13.83 -4.30
N HIS A 75 15.64 -12.96 -5.22
CA HIS A 75 15.79 -13.16 -6.66
C HIS A 75 17.26 -13.36 -7.06
N ALA A 76 18.18 -12.54 -6.52
CA ALA A 76 19.62 -12.66 -6.77
C ALA A 76 20.23 -13.99 -6.28
N LYS A 77 19.58 -14.70 -5.34
CA LYS A 77 20.04 -16.01 -4.85
C LYS A 77 19.48 -17.19 -5.64
N GLN A 78 18.43 -16.96 -6.44
CA GLN A 78 17.80 -17.99 -7.27
C GLN A 78 18.42 -18.11 -8.66
N ALA A 79 19.27 -17.13 -9.02
CA ALA A 79 20.05 -17.10 -10.25
C ALA A 79 21.28 -18.01 -10.16
#